data_AF-A0A2E7W3G1-F1
#
_entry.id   AF-A0A2E7W3G1-F1
#
_cell.length_a   1.000
_cell.length_b   1.000
_cell.length_c   1.000
_cell.angle_alpha   90.00
_cell.angle_beta   90.00
_cell.angle_gamma   90.00
#
_symmetry.space_group_name_H-M   'P 1'
#
loop_
_entity.id
_entity.type
_entity.pdbx_description
1 polymer ?
#
loop_
_entity_poly.entity_id
_entity_poly.type
_entity_poly.pdbx_seq_one_letter_code
_entity_poly.pdbx_strand_id
1 'polypeptide(L)'
;MSSVHSFIGTMRQFLDELLEVFPEIKKVHECKAKFILLEVSSPRTIVDTFMKNVTPFKELVQKRDDKLFSDNKCKFLKDINATSFWNDELSPNTKKAIWDYMNTLYMMGITIQNLPEDLLETMETFAEKMSKTLEDNPEALNNMLTGLLGNVSNPQLKNSLGDMSKLLMK
;
A
#
# COMPACT_ATOMS: atom_id res chain seq x y z
N MET A 1 -15.29 -0.56 3.17
CA MET A 1 -14.04 0.12 3.61
C MET A 1 -13.21 0.43 2.38
N SER A 2 -12.70 1.66 2.23
CA SER A 2 -12.01 2.04 1.00
C SER A 2 -10.54 1.59 0.92
N SER A 3 -10.03 1.43 -0.29
CA SER A 3 -8.66 1.02 -0.60
C SER A 3 -7.64 1.99 0.01
N VAL A 4 -7.98 3.29 0.00
CA VAL A 4 -7.23 4.35 0.70
C VAL A 4 -7.23 4.11 2.21
N HIS A 5 -8.38 3.77 2.80
CA HIS A 5 -8.48 3.47 4.23
C HIS A 5 -7.62 2.25 4.61
N SER A 6 -7.66 1.18 3.81
CA SER A 6 -6.82 0.00 4.01
C SER A 6 -5.33 0.35 3.95
N PHE A 7 -4.90 1.17 2.97
CA PHE A 7 -3.52 1.64 2.89
C PHE A 7 -3.10 2.40 4.15
N ILE A 8 -3.95 3.34 4.59
CA ILE A 8 -3.70 4.15 5.78
C ILE A 8 -3.62 3.26 7.03
N GLY A 9 -4.49 2.27 7.16
CA GLY A 9 -4.43 1.28 8.24
C GLY A 9 -3.10 0.52 8.26
N THR A 10 -2.65 0.02 7.12
CA THR A 10 -1.35 -0.68 7.00
C THR A 10 -0.18 0.26 7.32
N MET A 11 -0.22 1.52 6.86
CA MET A 11 0.82 2.51 7.15
C MET A 11 0.84 2.85 8.65
N ARG A 12 -0.33 2.97 9.28
CA ARG A 12 -0.45 3.21 10.71
C ARG A 12 0.23 2.09 11.49
N GLN A 13 -0.11 0.84 11.18
CA GLN A 13 0.45 -0.34 11.83
C GLN A 13 1.97 -0.40 11.65
N PHE A 14 2.46 -0.16 10.44
CA PHE A 14 3.90 -0.11 10.17
C PHE A 14 4.62 0.90 11.09
N LEU A 15 4.09 2.12 11.21
CA LEU A 15 4.67 3.14 12.07
C LEU A 15 4.56 2.80 13.57
N ASP A 16 3.50 2.11 13.99
CA ASP A 16 3.36 1.65 15.38
C ASP A 16 4.38 0.57 15.72
N GLU A 17 4.56 -0.41 14.85
CA GLU A 17 5.57 -1.47 15.04
C GLU A 17 6.99 -0.90 15.01
N LEU A 18 7.28 0.09 14.16
CA LEU A 18 8.57 0.79 14.20
C LEU A 18 8.81 1.51 15.53
N LEU A 19 7.78 2.09 16.14
CA LEU A 19 7.89 2.75 17.44
C LEU A 19 8.04 1.76 18.60
N GLU A 20 7.46 0.57 18.48
CA GLU A 20 7.64 -0.50 19.45
C GLU A 20 9.07 -1.06 19.41
N VAL A 21 9.62 -1.24 18.22
CA VAL A 21 10.98 -1.81 18.03
C VAL A 21 12.08 -0.77 18.22
N PHE A 22 11.84 0.49 17.82
CA PHE A 22 12.84 1.58 17.87
C PHE A 22 12.30 2.83 18.58
N PRO A 23 11.88 2.72 19.86
CA PRO A 23 11.25 3.82 20.60
C PRO A 23 12.15 5.05 20.76
N GLU A 24 13.47 4.89 20.67
CA GLU A 24 14.47 5.94 20.79
C GLU A 24 14.57 6.84 19.54
N ILE A 25 14.04 6.40 18.39
CA ILE A 25 14.21 7.12 17.13
C ILE A 25 13.15 8.22 17.02
N LYS A 26 13.51 9.41 17.49
CA LYS A 26 12.66 10.62 17.48
C LYS A 26 11.96 10.89 16.15
N LYS A 27 12.62 10.65 15.01
CA LYS A 27 12.03 10.87 13.69
C LYS A 27 10.83 9.97 13.39
N VAL A 28 10.79 8.75 13.92
CA VAL A 28 9.63 7.86 13.76
C VAL A 28 8.42 8.47 14.48
N HIS A 29 8.62 9.02 15.69
CA HIS A 29 7.58 9.74 16.43
C HIS A 29 7.07 10.97 15.67
N GLU A 30 7.98 11.79 15.14
CA GLU A 30 7.63 12.96 14.32
C GLU A 30 6.86 12.57 13.05
N CYS A 31 7.26 11.47 12.40
CA CYS A 31 6.57 10.94 11.23
C CYS A 31 5.15 10.47 11.61
N LYS A 32 4.99 9.74 12.72
CA LYS A 32 3.69 9.28 13.22
C LYS A 32 2.76 10.44 13.55
N ALA A 33 3.26 11.49 14.21
CA ALA A 33 2.47 12.66 14.54
C ALA A 33 1.96 13.38 13.27
N LYS A 34 2.84 13.56 12.26
CA LYS A 34 2.43 14.12 10.96
C LYS A 34 1.43 13.23 10.23
N PHE A 35 1.63 11.91 10.28
CA PHE A 35 0.71 10.93 9.72
C PHE A 35 -0.69 11.04 10.33
N ILE A 36 -0.81 11.09 11.66
CA ILE A 36 -2.11 11.21 12.35
C ILE A 36 -2.84 12.49 11.94
N LEU A 37 -2.12 13.61 11.80
CA LEU A 37 -2.72 14.87 11.34
C LEU A 37 -3.27 14.73 9.90
N LEU A 38 -2.45 14.19 8.99
CA LEU A 38 -2.85 13.98 7.59
C LEU A 38 -3.98 12.98 7.44
N GLU A 39 -4.05 11.98 8.31
CA GLU A 39 -5.10 10.98 8.29
C GLU A 39 -6.48 11.61 8.52
N VAL A 40 -6.55 12.61 9.41
CA VAL A 40 -7.81 13.33 9.67
C VAL A 40 -8.07 14.40 8.62
N SER A 41 -7.04 15.14 8.19
CA SER A 41 -7.23 16.32 7.35
C SER A 41 -7.23 16.05 5.85
N SER A 42 -6.44 15.07 5.38
CA SER A 42 -6.25 14.76 3.96
C SER A 42 -5.74 13.32 3.73
N PRO A 43 -6.60 12.30 3.92
CA PRO A 43 -6.21 10.89 3.83
C PRO A 43 -5.46 10.52 2.56
N ARG A 44 -5.94 10.99 1.39
CA ARG A 44 -5.34 10.68 0.08
C ARG A 44 -3.90 11.18 -0.04
N THR A 45 -3.58 12.30 0.60
CA THR A 45 -2.22 12.88 0.60
C THR A 45 -1.20 11.93 1.20
N ILE A 46 -1.59 11.03 2.11
CA ILE A 46 -0.69 10.01 2.67
C ILE A 46 -0.23 9.06 1.57
N VAL A 47 -1.17 8.53 0.78
CA VAL A 47 -0.89 7.61 -0.33
C VAL A 47 -0.01 8.31 -1.36
N ASP A 48 -0.41 9.52 -1.78
CA ASP A 48 0.31 10.26 -2.82
C ASP A 48 1.72 10.64 -2.39
N THR A 49 1.89 11.06 -1.13
CA THR A 49 3.21 11.41 -0.57
C THR A 49 4.11 10.19 -0.46
N PHE A 50 3.59 9.05 0.00
CA PHE A 50 4.36 7.81 0.05
C PHE A 50 4.80 7.39 -1.35
N MET A 51 3.86 7.29 -2.29
CA MET A 51 4.14 6.86 -3.66
C MET A 51 5.10 7.80 -4.38
N LYS A 52 4.93 9.12 -4.22
CA LYS A 52 5.88 10.12 -4.76
C LYS A 52 7.31 9.88 -4.27
N ASN A 53 7.48 9.48 -3.01
CA ASN A 53 8.80 9.30 -2.41
C ASN A 53 9.42 7.93 -2.70
N VAL A 54 8.60 6.88 -2.90
CA VAL A 54 9.05 5.49 -3.02
C VAL A 54 9.13 5.02 -4.47
N THR A 55 8.21 5.43 -5.36
CA THR A 55 8.18 5.03 -6.78
C THR A 55 9.49 5.24 -7.54
N PRO A 56 10.28 6.32 -7.32
CA PRO A 56 11.58 6.46 -7.96
C PRO A 56 12.56 5.32 -7.68
N PHE A 57 12.32 4.54 -6.61
CA PHE A 57 13.15 3.43 -6.17
C PHE A 57 12.50 2.06 -6.39
N LYS A 58 11.50 1.97 -7.28
CA LYS A 58 10.71 0.75 -7.53
C LYS A 58 11.54 -0.52 -7.70
N GLU A 59 12.69 -0.44 -8.37
CA GLU A 59 13.55 -1.60 -8.61
C GLU A 59 14.20 -2.13 -7.32
N LEU A 60 14.57 -1.23 -6.41
CA LEU A 60 15.12 -1.61 -5.10
C LEU A 60 14.02 -2.20 -4.22
N VAL A 61 12.80 -1.65 -4.28
CA VAL A 61 11.64 -2.19 -3.56
C VAL A 61 11.33 -3.62 -4.00
N GLN A 62 11.22 -3.84 -5.31
CA GLN A 62 10.93 -5.16 -5.90
C GLN A 62 11.99 -6.21 -5.56
N LYS A 63 13.27 -5.82 -5.60
CA LYS A 63 14.39 -6.72 -5.31
C LYS A 63 14.68 -6.87 -3.81
N ARG A 64 13.97 -6.12 -2.95
CA ARG A 64 14.29 -5.99 -1.52
C ARG A 64 15.78 -5.65 -1.31
N ASP A 65 16.30 -4.70 -2.09
CA ASP A 65 17.70 -4.29 -2.05
C ASP A 65 17.94 -3.28 -0.92
N ASP A 66 18.72 -3.69 0.09
CA ASP A 66 19.08 -2.92 1.28
C ASP A 66 19.67 -1.53 0.98
N LYS A 67 20.19 -1.30 -0.24
CA LYS A 67 20.61 0.05 -0.68
C LYS A 67 19.52 1.10 -0.51
N LEU A 68 18.25 0.71 -0.59
CA LEU A 68 17.12 1.61 -0.36
C LEU A 68 17.17 2.28 1.03
N PHE A 69 17.63 1.56 2.04
CA PHE A 69 17.69 2.03 3.43
C PHE A 69 19.01 2.71 3.78
N SER A 70 20.08 2.44 3.02
CA SER A 70 21.44 2.87 3.36
C SER A 70 21.86 4.24 2.82
N ASP A 71 21.19 4.79 1.81
CA ASP A 71 21.68 5.99 1.10
C ASP A 71 20.88 7.29 1.36
N ASN A 72 19.85 7.24 2.23
CA ASN A 72 18.96 8.36 2.56
C ASN A 72 18.35 9.10 1.34
N LYS A 73 18.35 8.50 0.14
CA LYS A 73 17.77 9.13 -1.06
C LYS A 73 16.25 9.06 -1.06
N CYS A 74 15.68 7.99 -0.51
CA CYS A 74 14.24 7.88 -0.33
C CYS A 74 13.77 8.81 0.79
N LYS A 75 13.02 9.86 0.44
CA LYS A 75 12.55 10.86 1.42
C LYS A 75 11.72 10.24 2.54
N PHE A 76 10.87 9.27 2.23
CA PHE A 76 10.08 8.56 3.25
C PHE A 76 10.98 7.89 4.30
N LEU A 77 12.01 7.17 3.85
CA LEU A 77 12.96 6.49 4.75
C LEU A 77 13.84 7.48 5.53
N LYS A 78 14.21 8.61 4.90
CA LYS A 78 14.92 9.70 5.57
C LYS A 78 14.07 10.34 6.67
N ASP A 79 12.77 10.48 6.45
CA ASP A 79 11.81 11.08 7.37
C ASP A 79 11.57 10.21 8.62
N ILE A 80 11.87 8.90 8.56
CA ILE A 80 11.89 7.98 9.72
C ILE A 80 13.31 7.65 10.22
N ASN A 81 14.34 8.28 9.66
CA ASN A 81 15.75 8.02 9.97
C ASN A 81 16.20 6.56 9.75
N ALA A 82 15.77 5.92 8.66
CA ALA A 82 15.98 4.49 8.48
C ALA A 82 17.44 4.03 8.54
N THR A 83 18.38 4.89 8.11
CA THR A 83 19.83 4.65 8.23
C THR A 83 20.32 4.43 9.67
N SER A 84 19.59 4.88 10.69
CA SER A 84 19.98 4.68 12.10
C SER A 84 19.65 3.29 12.64
N PHE A 85 18.62 2.63 12.11
CA PHE A 85 18.25 1.27 12.51
C PHE A 85 18.62 0.19 11.49
N TRP A 86 18.88 0.58 10.23
CA TRP A 86 19.23 -0.37 9.17
C TRP A 86 20.72 -0.70 9.17
N ASN A 87 21.15 -1.51 10.14
CA ASN A 87 22.54 -1.93 10.34
C ASN A 87 22.65 -3.47 10.46
N ASP A 88 23.84 -3.98 10.78
CA ASP A 88 24.11 -5.42 10.90
C ASP A 88 23.59 -6.04 12.20
N GLU A 89 23.28 -5.22 13.21
CA GLU A 89 22.69 -5.66 14.48
C GLU A 89 21.18 -5.92 14.34
N LEU A 90 20.54 -5.31 13.33
CA LEU A 90 19.12 -5.51 13.06
C LEU A 90 18.84 -6.94 12.61
N SER A 91 17.97 -7.63 13.36
CA SER A 91 17.68 -9.03 13.11
C SER A 91 17.12 -9.28 11.69
N PRO A 92 17.44 -10.43 11.06
CA PRO A 92 16.89 -10.78 9.75
C PRO A 92 15.35 -10.80 9.72
N ASN A 93 14.72 -11.20 10.82
CA ASN A 93 13.26 -11.24 10.94
C ASN A 93 12.66 -9.82 10.94
N THR A 94 13.29 -8.88 11.65
CA THR A 94 12.86 -7.49 11.65
C THR A 94 13.07 -6.83 10.29
N LYS A 95 14.21 -7.08 9.63
CA LYS A 95 14.45 -6.62 8.24
C LYS A 95 13.38 -7.15 7.29
N LYS A 96 13.04 -8.44 7.41
CA LYS A 96 11.99 -9.08 6.62
C LYS A 96 10.63 -8.40 6.85
N ALA A 97 10.24 -8.16 8.11
CA ALA A 97 8.97 -7.51 8.44
C ALA A 97 8.87 -6.10 7.85
N ILE A 98 9.93 -5.29 7.98
CA ILE A 98 9.98 -3.94 7.39
C ILE A 98 9.82 -4.02 5.86
N TRP A 99 10.48 -4.97 5.20
CA TRP A 99 10.32 -5.18 3.76
C TRP A 99 8.92 -5.66 3.36
N ASP A 100 8.27 -6.48 4.19
CA ASP A 100 6.90 -6.94 3.97
C ASP A 100 5.92 -5.76 4.02
N TYR A 101 6.10 -4.81 4.95
CA TYR A 101 5.34 -3.55 4.95
C TYR A 101 5.62 -2.68 3.73
N MET A 102 6.88 -2.44 3.40
CA MET A 102 7.26 -1.59 2.27
C MET A 102 6.67 -2.10 0.95
N ASN A 103 6.71 -3.42 0.72
CA ASN A 103 6.12 -4.03 -0.48
C ASN A 103 4.59 -3.99 -0.47
N THR A 104 3.97 -4.32 0.66
CA THR A 104 2.50 -4.28 0.80
C THR A 104 1.98 -2.87 0.51
N LEU A 105 2.57 -1.86 1.15
CA LEU A 105 2.21 -0.45 0.92
C LEU A 105 2.45 -0.05 -0.54
N TYR A 106 3.59 -0.40 -1.12
CA TYR A 106 3.88 -0.07 -2.51
C TYR A 106 2.88 -0.69 -3.50
N MET A 107 2.52 -1.96 -3.31
CA MET A 107 1.52 -2.64 -4.15
C MET A 107 0.14 -1.99 -4.01
N MET A 108 -0.31 -1.73 -2.78
CA MET A 108 -1.58 -1.05 -2.54
C MET A 108 -1.60 0.36 -3.16
N GLY A 109 -0.50 1.10 -3.03
CA GLY A 109 -0.37 2.44 -3.58
C GLY A 109 -0.40 2.46 -5.11
N ILE A 110 0.28 1.52 -5.78
CA ILE A 110 0.18 1.34 -7.24
C ILE A 110 -1.28 1.08 -7.65
N THR A 111 -1.97 0.18 -6.96
CA THR A 111 -3.36 -0.15 -7.25
C THR A 111 -4.27 1.08 -7.12
N ILE A 112 -4.10 1.87 -6.05
CA ILE A 112 -4.86 3.10 -5.83
C ILE A 112 -4.56 4.17 -6.89
N GLN A 113 -3.33 4.26 -7.39
CA GLN A 113 -2.95 5.25 -8.40
C GLN A 113 -3.37 4.87 -9.83
N ASN A 114 -3.42 3.58 -10.15
CA ASN A 114 -3.67 3.11 -11.51
C ASN A 114 -5.12 2.72 -11.78
N LEU A 115 -5.93 2.51 -10.75
CA LEU A 115 -7.35 2.25 -10.92
C LEU A 115 -8.14 3.57 -10.84
N PRO A 116 -9.05 3.83 -11.81
CA PRO A 116 -10.00 4.94 -11.69
C PRO A 116 -10.74 4.85 -10.35
N GLU A 117 -10.98 5.99 -9.71
CA GLU A 117 -11.66 6.06 -8.42
C GLU A 117 -13.05 5.42 -8.49
N ASP A 118 -13.80 5.68 -9.56
CA ASP A 118 -15.09 5.06 -9.86
C ASP A 118 -15.03 3.51 -9.90
N LEU A 119 -13.91 2.94 -10.36
CA LEU A 119 -13.74 1.49 -10.38
C LEU A 119 -13.43 0.94 -8.98
N LEU A 120 -12.57 1.62 -8.21
CA LEU A 120 -12.27 1.23 -6.84
C LEU A 120 -13.55 1.21 -6.00
N GLU A 121 -14.36 2.27 -6.10
CA GLU A 121 -15.67 2.35 -5.44
C GLU A 121 -16.62 1.25 -5.91
N THR A 122 -16.62 0.94 -7.22
CA THR A 122 -17.42 -0.17 -7.77
C THR A 122 -16.97 -1.52 -7.22
N MET A 123 -15.66 -1.76 -7.12
CA MET A 123 -15.09 -3.00 -6.57
C MET A 123 -15.38 -3.15 -5.08
N GLU A 124 -15.30 -2.07 -4.31
CA GLU A 124 -15.62 -2.05 -2.88
C GLU A 124 -17.12 -2.31 -2.65
N THR A 125 -17.98 -1.62 -3.40
CA THR A 125 -19.43 -1.84 -3.38
C THR A 125 -19.76 -3.28 -3.78
N PHE A 126 -19.04 -3.84 -4.74
CA PHE A 126 -19.21 -5.22 -5.17
C PHE A 126 -18.76 -6.21 -4.10
N ALA A 127 -17.60 -6.02 -3.47
CA ALA A 127 -17.12 -6.88 -2.37
C ALA A 127 -18.09 -6.86 -1.17
N GLU A 128 -18.60 -5.69 -0.79
CA GLU A 128 -19.62 -5.55 0.25
C GLU A 128 -20.92 -6.27 -0.12
N LYS A 129 -21.35 -6.14 -1.38
CA LYS A 129 -22.52 -6.86 -1.91
C LYS A 129 -22.29 -8.36 -1.97
N MET A 130 -21.12 -8.85 -2.35
CA MET A 130 -20.81 -10.29 -2.35
C MET A 130 -20.84 -10.88 -0.94
N SER A 131 -20.26 -10.19 0.05
CA SER A 131 -20.28 -10.66 1.44
C SER A 131 -21.70 -10.83 1.96
N LYS A 132 -22.64 -9.96 1.55
CA LYS A 132 -24.07 -10.06 1.90
C LYS A 132 -24.82 -11.06 1.02
N THR A 133 -24.51 -11.12 -0.27
CA THR A 133 -25.25 -11.93 -1.25
C THR A 133 -24.86 -13.41 -1.19
N LEU A 134 -23.64 -13.75 -0.75
CA LEU A 134 -23.22 -15.14 -0.50
C LEU A 134 -24.02 -15.83 0.61
N GLU A 135 -24.53 -15.07 1.58
CA GLU A 135 -25.43 -15.59 2.62
C GLU A 135 -26.84 -15.86 2.09
N ASP A 136 -27.28 -15.13 1.05
CA ASP A 136 -28.69 -15.10 0.63
C ASP A 136 -28.98 -15.81 -0.72
N ASN A 137 -28.12 -15.69 -1.75
CA ASN A 137 -28.38 -16.31 -3.07
C ASN A 137 -27.13 -16.38 -4.00
N PRO A 138 -26.59 -17.58 -4.29
CA PRO A 138 -25.45 -17.79 -5.19
C PRO A 138 -25.70 -17.39 -6.67
N GLU A 139 -26.93 -17.36 -7.18
CA GLU A 139 -27.21 -16.98 -8.57
C GLU A 139 -27.12 -15.47 -8.80
N ALA A 140 -27.40 -14.67 -7.76
CA ALA A 140 -27.28 -13.22 -7.81
C ALA A 140 -25.82 -12.76 -7.97
N LEU A 141 -24.86 -13.57 -7.50
CA LEU A 141 -23.43 -13.37 -7.71
C LEU A 141 -23.06 -13.38 -9.21
N ASN A 142 -23.59 -14.34 -9.96
CA ASN A 142 -23.27 -14.50 -11.38
C ASN A 142 -23.82 -13.33 -12.22
N ASN A 143 -25.03 -12.86 -11.89
CA ASN A 143 -25.62 -11.68 -12.51
C ASN A 143 -24.89 -10.38 -12.16
N MET A 144 -24.42 -10.22 -10.93
CA MET A 144 -23.59 -9.06 -10.54
C MET A 144 -22.24 -9.06 -11.24
N LEU A 145 -21.54 -10.20 -11.31
CA LEU A 145 -20.28 -10.34 -12.03
C LEU A 145 -20.43 -9.98 -13.51
N THR A 146 -21.51 -10.41 -14.14
CA THR A 146 -21.81 -10.12 -15.55
C THR A 146 -22.06 -8.62 -15.78
N GLY A 147 -22.78 -7.95 -14.88
CA GLY A 147 -23.00 -6.51 -14.94
C GLY A 147 -21.73 -5.68 -14.73
N LEU A 148 -20.86 -6.13 -13.84
CA LEU A 148 -19.59 -5.46 -13.55
C LEU A 148 -18.61 -5.60 -14.73
N LEU A 149 -18.52 -6.80 -15.30
CA LEU A 149 -17.72 -7.05 -16.51
C LEU A 149 -18.29 -6.34 -17.75
N GLY A 150 -19.62 -6.16 -17.82
CA GLY A 150 -20.28 -5.36 -18.87
C GLY A 150 -19.91 -3.87 -18.81
N ASN A 151 -19.83 -3.30 -17.60
CA ASN A 151 -19.39 -1.92 -17.40
C ASN A 151 -17.86 -1.75 -17.51
N VAL A 152 -17.06 -2.80 -17.27
CA VAL A 152 -15.61 -2.81 -17.47
C VAL A 152 -15.28 -3.16 -18.93
N SER A 153 -15.81 -2.36 -19.85
CA SER A 153 -15.40 -2.33 -21.25
C SER A 153 -14.25 -1.33 -21.47
N ASN A 154 -13.38 -1.13 -20.48
CA ASN A 154 -12.33 -0.12 -20.52
C ASN A 154 -10.96 -0.75 -20.88
N PRO A 155 -10.37 -0.45 -22.06
CA PRO A 155 -9.09 -1.00 -22.51
C PRO A 155 -7.92 -0.77 -21.54
N GLN A 156 -7.97 0.31 -20.76
CA GLN A 156 -6.92 0.67 -19.79
C GLN A 156 -6.81 -0.33 -18.62
N LEU A 157 -7.93 -0.97 -18.24
CA LEU A 157 -7.96 -1.98 -17.19
C LEU A 157 -7.38 -3.31 -17.64
N LYS A 158 -7.68 -3.73 -18.87
CA LYS A 158 -7.07 -4.91 -19.49
C LYS A 158 -5.54 -4.78 -19.53
N ASN A 159 -5.03 -3.59 -19.87
CA ASN A 159 -3.60 -3.34 -19.91
C ASN A 159 -2.98 -3.32 -18.49
N SER A 160 -3.62 -2.65 -17.53
CA SER A 160 -3.12 -2.57 -16.15
C SER A 160 -3.13 -3.92 -15.41
N LEU A 161 -4.13 -4.77 -15.67
CA LEU A 161 -4.16 -6.17 -15.18
C LEU A 161 -3.08 -7.02 -15.86
N GLY A 162 -2.81 -6.79 -17.15
CA GLY A 162 -1.71 -7.42 -17.86
C GLY A 162 -0.34 -7.05 -17.28
N ASP A 163 -0.16 -5.79 -16.89
CA ASP A 163 1.08 -5.32 -16.28
C ASP A 163 1.25 -5.79 -14.83
N MET A 164 0.16 -5.85 -14.05
CA MET A 164 0.17 -6.50 -12.72
C MET A 164 0.49 -7.99 -12.79
N SER A 165 -0.06 -8.71 -13.78
CA SER A 165 0.25 -10.13 -13.99
C SER A 165 1.72 -10.37 -14.31
N LYS A 166 2.32 -9.51 -15.15
CA LYS A 166 3.77 -9.55 -15.45
C LYS A 166 4.65 -9.23 -14.25
N LEU A 167 4.17 -8.42 -13.30
CA LEU A 167 4.85 -8.09 -12.05
C LEU A 167 4.83 -9.25 -11.04
N LEU A 168 3.87 -10.16 -11.15
CA LEU A 168 3.71 -11.32 -10.26
C LEU A 168 4.38 -12.60 -10.81
N MET A 169 4.74 -12.64 -12.10
CA MET A 169 5.32 -13.81 -12.78
C MET A 169 6.84 -13.73 -13.01
N LYS A 170 7.54 -12.80 -12.35
CA LYS A 170 9.01 -12.69 -12.36
C LYS A 170 9.54 -12.72 -10.93
#